data_AF-A0A8J2JZ50-F1
#
_entry.id   AF-A0A8J2JZ50-F1
#
_cell.length_a   1.000
_cell.length_b   1.000
_cell.length_c   1.000
_cell.angle_alpha   90.00
_cell.angle_beta   90.00
_cell.angle_gamma   90.00
#
_symmetry.space_group_name_H-M   'P 1'
#
loop_
_entity.id
_entity.type
_entity.pdbx_description
1 polymer ?
#
loop_
_entity_poly.entity_id
_entity_poly.type
_entity_poly.pdbx_seq_one_letter_code
_entity_poly.pdbx_strand_id
1 'polypeptide(L)'
;MRSVCYGTRRSSSLSNDVPRKRKELQERRQEQKQMVVRDQIRLDGEERQRIAEVKPSESSKALSELDEWRLRARQMDSKEAWDVNKQEGEREDCPPLSEPIDHSNDADDALNDYLSANSDSALQPNSSKDIFQGPTLPEMKSCQKENINNRPIREPGKITVSFTPREFSTPSRESTAAEEQEWLKKQVEARKNCGFNDADLRTEERDPMWLLEKGESLMKAGSYLGAVSAYSHGIKLAPKMPELYQGRAEVHLSLKNLVKAVEDVSQALELLVPKVTGNKKERLKCHMLRAGGFRNLNCFREALMDYKEALQLDPDNDKLKEDFQSCEAIIYEREQKGHESDSDDNLKEFNVFK
;
A
#
# COMPACT_ATOMS: atom_id res chain seq x y z
N MET A 1 11.95 -27.32 -75.07
CA MET A 1 12.50 -26.03 -75.55
C MET A 1 11.63 -24.89 -75.04
N ARG A 2 12.28 -23.80 -74.58
CA ARG A 2 11.73 -22.51 -74.08
C ARG A 2 11.34 -22.50 -72.59
N SER A 3 11.67 -21.50 -71.79
CA SER A 3 12.66 -20.41 -71.82
C SER A 3 12.64 -19.81 -70.40
N VAL A 4 13.78 -19.64 -69.74
CA VAL A 4 13.87 -19.09 -68.37
C VAL A 4 13.93 -17.57 -68.48
N CYS A 5 12.91 -16.87 -68.00
CA CYS A 5 12.92 -15.42 -67.87
C CYS A 5 13.59 -15.04 -66.54
N TYR A 6 14.82 -14.51 -66.61
CA TYR A 6 15.49 -13.87 -65.49
C TYR A 6 14.95 -12.44 -65.33
N GLY A 7 14.27 -12.18 -64.20
CA GLY A 7 13.89 -10.84 -63.78
C GLY A 7 15.11 -10.01 -63.36
N THR A 8 15.29 -8.88 -64.04
CA THR A 8 16.37 -7.91 -63.82
C THR A 8 16.19 -7.19 -62.47
N ARG A 9 17.18 -7.30 -61.57
CA ARG A 9 17.22 -6.51 -60.33
C ARG A 9 17.41 -5.02 -60.66
N ARG A 10 16.43 -4.19 -60.29
CA ARG A 10 16.59 -2.72 -60.24
C ARG A 10 17.55 -2.37 -59.10
N SER A 11 18.49 -1.49 -59.43
CA SER A 11 19.60 -1.01 -58.62
C SER A 11 19.17 -0.04 -57.51
N SER A 12 19.85 -0.24 -56.38
CA SER A 12 20.09 0.61 -55.21
C SER A 12 20.09 2.14 -55.43
N SER A 13 19.09 2.83 -54.87
CA SER A 13 19.15 4.25 -54.50
C SER A 13 18.52 4.56 -53.12
N LEU A 14 18.25 3.55 -52.29
CA LEU A 14 17.48 3.67 -51.04
C LEU A 14 18.33 3.67 -49.74
N SER A 15 19.67 3.60 -49.81
CA SER A 15 20.49 3.35 -48.62
C SER A 15 20.83 4.58 -47.77
N ASN A 16 20.73 5.80 -48.32
CA ASN A 16 21.11 7.04 -47.60
C ASN A 16 19.92 7.83 -47.02
N ASP A 17 18.67 7.48 -47.35
CA ASP A 17 17.48 8.19 -46.88
C ASP A 17 17.04 7.78 -45.46
N VAL A 18 17.30 6.53 -45.07
CA VAL A 18 16.84 5.99 -43.78
C VAL A 18 17.55 6.65 -42.58
N PRO A 19 18.88 6.88 -42.60
CA PRO A 19 19.57 7.57 -41.51
C PRO A 19 19.16 9.06 -41.38
N ARG A 20 18.86 9.73 -42.49
CA ARG A 20 18.43 11.14 -42.51
C ARG A 20 17.06 11.32 -41.86
N LYS A 21 16.09 10.50 -42.27
CA LYS A 21 14.72 10.50 -41.69
C LYS A 21 14.72 10.17 -40.20
N ARG A 22 15.65 9.33 -39.73
CA ARG A 22 15.79 9.01 -38.30
C ARG A 22 16.30 10.20 -37.48
N LYS A 23 17.25 10.98 -38.01
CA LYS A 23 17.73 12.22 -37.38
C LYS A 23 16.64 13.28 -37.33
N GLU A 24 15.93 13.51 -38.44
CA GLU A 24 14.80 14.46 -38.49
C GLU A 24 13.68 14.08 -37.51
N LEU A 25 13.36 12.78 -37.36
CA LEU A 25 12.39 12.32 -36.37
C LEU A 25 12.86 12.56 -34.92
N GLN A 26 14.16 12.40 -34.67
CA GLN A 26 14.76 12.63 -33.35
C GLN A 26 14.75 14.12 -32.99
N GLU A 27 15.08 14.99 -33.96
CA GLU A 27 15.02 16.45 -33.82
C GLU A 27 13.57 16.91 -33.55
N ARG A 28 12.60 16.45 -34.35
CA ARG A 28 11.17 16.75 -34.11
C ARG A 28 10.68 16.30 -32.72
N ARG A 29 11.15 15.15 -32.23
CA ARG A 29 10.84 14.69 -30.87
C ARG A 29 11.50 15.57 -29.81
N GLN A 30 12.71 16.06 -30.04
CA GLN A 30 13.38 16.99 -29.13
C GLN A 30 12.68 18.35 -29.10
N GLU A 31 12.29 18.88 -30.26
CA GLU A 31 11.52 20.12 -30.38
C GLU A 31 10.17 20.01 -29.67
N GLN A 32 9.44 18.90 -29.87
CA GLN A 32 8.19 18.64 -29.15
C GLN A 32 8.40 18.63 -27.63
N LYS A 33 9.46 17.97 -27.13
CA LYS A 33 9.81 17.99 -25.70
C LYS A 33 10.10 19.41 -25.21
N GLN A 34 10.84 20.20 -25.97
CA GLN A 34 11.15 21.59 -25.60
C GLN A 34 9.91 22.47 -25.58
N MET A 35 8.99 22.31 -26.54
CA MET A 35 7.72 23.04 -26.58
C MET A 35 6.85 22.72 -25.37
N VAL A 36 6.69 21.43 -25.03
CA VAL A 36 5.92 21.00 -23.84
C VAL A 36 6.50 21.60 -22.56
N VAL A 37 7.83 21.58 -22.40
CA VAL A 37 8.48 22.17 -21.21
C VAL A 37 8.26 23.68 -21.14
N ARG A 38 8.35 24.40 -22.27
CA ARG A 38 8.07 25.84 -22.32
C ARG A 38 6.63 26.16 -21.95
N ASP A 39 5.68 25.40 -22.46
CA ASP A 39 4.26 25.56 -22.13
C ASP A 39 4.00 25.29 -20.65
N GLN A 40 4.65 24.28 -20.07
CA GLN A 40 4.54 23.99 -18.64
C GLN A 40 5.09 25.14 -17.78
N ILE A 41 6.27 25.68 -18.13
CA ILE A 41 6.86 26.82 -17.41
C ILE A 41 5.95 28.06 -17.50
N ARG A 42 5.31 28.27 -18.65
CA ARG A 42 4.36 29.37 -18.84
C ARG A 42 3.13 29.22 -17.94
N LEU A 43 2.50 28.05 -17.93
CA LEU A 43 1.34 27.76 -17.09
C LEU A 43 1.69 27.89 -15.60
N ASP A 44 2.83 27.34 -15.17
CA ASP A 44 3.30 27.45 -13.79
C ASP A 44 3.59 28.91 -13.41
N GLY A 45 4.07 29.73 -14.36
CA GLY A 45 4.29 31.15 -14.20
C GLY A 45 2.99 31.93 -14.02
N GLU A 46 1.99 31.68 -14.88
CA GLU A 46 0.65 32.26 -14.80
C GLU A 46 -0.04 31.90 -13.46
N GLU A 47 0.11 30.65 -13.01
CA GLU A 47 -0.44 30.19 -11.73
C GLU A 47 0.21 30.88 -10.53
N ARG A 48 1.54 31.01 -10.53
CA ARG A 48 2.26 31.75 -9.48
C ARG A 48 1.83 33.22 -9.41
N GLN A 49 1.55 33.85 -10.54
CA GLN A 49 1.03 35.21 -10.58
C GLN A 49 -0.36 35.30 -9.96
N ARG A 50 -1.29 34.39 -10.34
CA ARG A 50 -2.62 34.33 -9.70
C ARG A 50 -2.52 34.16 -8.18
N ILE A 51 -1.67 33.25 -7.71
CA ILE A 51 -1.47 33.05 -6.27
C ILE A 51 -0.90 34.30 -5.61
N ALA A 52 0.07 34.97 -6.23
CA ALA A 52 0.66 36.20 -5.71
C ALA A 52 -0.35 37.35 -5.60
N GLU A 53 -1.32 37.43 -6.53
CA GLU A 53 -2.41 38.41 -6.49
C GLU A 53 -3.45 38.11 -5.42
N VAL A 54 -3.80 36.83 -5.24
CA VAL A 54 -4.83 36.40 -4.28
C VAL A 54 -4.33 36.45 -2.84
N LYS A 55 -3.09 36.01 -2.59
CA LYS A 55 -2.49 35.89 -1.25
C LYS A 55 -2.62 37.15 -0.36
N PRO A 56 -2.30 38.38 -0.82
CA PRO A 56 -2.43 39.57 0.03
C PRO A 56 -3.90 39.91 0.34
N SER A 57 -4.83 39.65 -0.60
CA SER A 57 -6.24 39.91 -0.40
C SER A 57 -6.84 38.99 0.68
N GLU A 58 -6.47 37.71 0.67
CA GLU A 58 -6.88 36.74 1.67
C GLU A 58 -6.22 37.02 3.02
N SER A 59 -4.93 37.37 3.02
CA SER A 59 -4.21 37.75 4.24
C SER A 59 -4.84 38.98 4.90
N SER A 60 -5.24 39.98 4.12
CA SER A 60 -5.90 41.18 4.64
C SER A 60 -7.29 40.87 5.20
N LYS A 61 -8.06 39.97 4.56
CA LYS A 61 -9.38 39.53 5.09
C LYS A 61 -9.22 38.80 6.41
N ALA A 62 -8.27 37.87 6.49
CA ALA A 62 -7.99 37.11 7.71
C ALA A 62 -7.56 38.03 8.88
N LEU A 63 -6.76 39.06 8.60
CA LEU A 63 -6.38 40.06 9.60
C LEU A 63 -7.58 40.89 10.08
N SER A 64 -8.46 41.30 9.16
CA SER A 64 -9.70 42.01 9.51
C SER A 64 -10.63 41.15 10.37
N GLU A 65 -10.80 39.88 10.03
CA GLU A 65 -11.61 38.92 10.80
C GLU A 65 -11.06 38.70 12.21
N LEU A 66 -9.73 38.63 12.35
CA LEU A 66 -9.04 38.55 13.64
C LEU A 66 -9.28 39.81 14.50
N ASP A 67 -9.20 40.99 13.90
CA ASP A 67 -9.44 42.25 14.61
C ASP A 67 -10.92 42.41 15.01
N GLU A 68 -11.86 42.00 14.14
CA GLU A 68 -13.28 41.92 14.48
C GLU A 68 -13.54 40.96 15.64
N TRP A 69 -12.90 39.79 15.63
CA TRP A 69 -13.03 38.81 16.71
C TRP A 69 -12.51 39.38 18.03
N ARG A 70 -11.35 40.06 18.03
CA ARG A 70 -10.81 40.74 19.23
C ARG A 70 -11.73 41.84 19.75
N LEU A 71 -12.35 42.60 18.85
CA LEU A 71 -13.32 43.63 19.21
C LEU A 71 -14.58 43.02 19.83
N ARG A 72 -15.10 41.93 19.26
CA ARG A 72 -16.24 41.20 19.86
C ARG A 72 -15.88 40.65 21.24
N ALA A 73 -14.70 40.08 21.42
CA ALA A 73 -14.23 39.59 22.72
C ALA A 73 -14.19 40.72 23.76
N ARG A 74 -13.59 41.88 23.43
CA ARG A 74 -13.58 43.05 24.33
C ARG A 74 -14.97 43.59 24.66
N GLN A 75 -15.91 43.54 23.71
CA GLN A 75 -17.30 43.94 23.97
C GLN A 75 -18.02 42.97 24.91
N MET A 76 -17.71 41.67 24.82
CA MET A 76 -18.22 40.67 25.77
C MET A 76 -17.64 40.90 27.17
N ASP A 77 -16.33 41.09 27.29
CA ASP A 77 -15.68 41.42 28.58
C ASP A 77 -16.26 42.70 29.22
N SER A 78 -16.55 43.72 28.41
CA SER A 78 -17.16 44.97 28.86
C SER A 78 -18.65 44.81 29.24
N LYS A 79 -19.37 43.85 28.65
CA LYS A 79 -20.76 43.53 29.00
C LYS A 79 -20.84 42.69 30.26
N GLU A 80 -19.95 41.70 30.39
CA GLU A 80 -19.80 40.89 31.60
C GLU A 80 -19.38 41.77 32.79
N ALA A 81 -18.49 42.76 32.59
CA ALA A 81 -18.16 43.74 33.63
C ALA A 81 -19.34 44.65 34.03
N TRP A 82 -20.32 44.90 33.15
CA TRP A 82 -21.56 45.61 33.49
C TRP A 82 -22.53 44.68 34.24
N ASP A 83 -22.67 43.43 33.82
CA ASP A 83 -23.58 42.47 34.47
C ASP A 83 -23.12 42.09 35.90
N VAL A 84 -21.81 42.07 36.17
CA VAL A 84 -21.27 41.87 37.53
C VAL A 84 -21.61 43.04 38.46
N ASN A 85 -21.56 44.29 37.98
CA ASN A 85 -21.86 45.47 38.80
C ASN A 85 -23.38 45.70 39.04
N LYS A 86 -24.23 44.83 38.49
CA LYS A 86 -25.70 44.87 38.67
C LYS A 86 -26.20 43.79 39.66
N GLN A 87 -25.38 42.78 39.96
CA GLN A 87 -25.76 41.66 40.82
C GLN A 87 -25.32 41.80 42.29
N GLU A 88 -24.61 42.86 42.67
CA GLU A 88 -24.21 43.13 44.08
C GLU A 88 -25.30 43.81 44.93
N GLY A 89 -26.57 43.83 44.48
CA GLY A 89 -27.67 44.50 45.17
C GLY A 89 -28.56 43.61 46.06
N GLU A 90 -28.47 42.28 46.01
CA GLU A 90 -29.37 41.41 46.78
C GLU A 90 -28.67 40.10 47.15
N ARG A 91 -28.25 39.96 48.43
CA ARG A 91 -28.27 38.71 49.20
C ARG A 91 -27.85 38.96 50.66
N GLU A 92 -28.77 38.67 51.57
CA GLU A 92 -28.63 38.70 53.04
C GLU A 92 -27.87 37.49 53.61
N ASP A 93 -27.04 37.76 54.62
CA ASP A 93 -26.70 37.06 55.88
C ASP A 93 -26.48 35.52 56.00
N CYS A 94 -25.20 35.14 56.18
CA CYS A 94 -24.54 34.32 57.27
C CYS A 94 -24.99 32.88 57.69
N PRO A 95 -24.17 32.04 58.38
CA PRO A 95 -22.70 31.93 58.57
C PRO A 95 -22.19 30.42 58.60
N PRO A 96 -21.07 30.02 59.26
CA PRO A 96 -19.81 29.58 58.61
C PRO A 96 -19.44 28.09 58.85
N LEU A 97 -18.50 27.54 58.08
CA LEU A 97 -17.80 26.30 58.46
C LEU A 97 -16.28 26.41 58.27
N SER A 98 -15.58 25.91 59.27
CA SER A 98 -14.15 25.86 59.53
C SER A 98 -13.29 25.15 58.48
N GLU A 99 -12.08 25.67 58.27
CA GLU A 99 -10.89 25.01 57.68
C GLU A 99 -10.31 23.93 58.65
N PRO A 100 -9.17 23.26 58.36
CA PRO A 100 -8.63 22.64 57.14
C PRO A 100 -8.21 21.16 57.41
N ILE A 101 -7.60 20.45 56.45
CA ILE A 101 -6.36 19.61 56.59
C ILE A 101 -6.30 18.49 55.52
N ASP A 102 -5.25 18.63 54.69
CA ASP A 102 -4.27 17.67 54.16
C ASP A 102 -4.56 16.20 53.77
N HIS A 103 -4.05 15.95 52.55
CA HIS A 103 -3.14 14.89 52.10
C HIS A 103 -3.49 13.40 52.22
N SER A 104 -3.26 12.78 51.05
CA SER A 104 -2.67 11.47 50.79
C SER A 104 -3.60 10.24 50.68
N ASN A 105 -3.56 9.71 49.45
CA ASN A 105 -3.48 8.31 49.02
C ASN A 105 -4.42 7.24 49.59
N ASP A 106 -4.84 6.42 48.62
CA ASP A 106 -5.39 5.06 48.71
C ASP A 106 -6.88 4.95 49.03
N ALA A 107 -7.68 4.73 47.98
CA ALA A 107 -8.53 3.54 47.83
C ALA A 107 -9.53 3.75 46.67
N ASP A 108 -9.35 2.96 45.63
CA ASP A 108 -10.37 2.08 45.05
C ASP A 108 -11.80 2.30 45.59
N ASP A 109 -12.61 3.05 44.86
CA ASP A 109 -13.94 2.60 44.39
C ASP A 109 -14.71 3.78 43.78
N ALA A 110 -15.44 3.45 42.70
CA ALA A 110 -16.45 4.28 42.03
C ALA A 110 -15.93 5.40 41.10
N LEU A 111 -15.60 5.04 39.85
CA LEU A 111 -16.24 5.66 38.68
C LEU A 111 -16.01 4.82 37.41
N ASN A 112 -16.52 3.59 37.39
CA ASN A 112 -16.65 2.81 36.16
C ASN A 112 -18.12 2.71 35.76
N ASP A 113 -18.74 3.86 35.51
CA ASP A 113 -20.18 3.95 35.20
C ASP A 113 -20.48 4.93 34.05
N TYR A 114 -19.63 4.94 33.01
CA TYR A 114 -19.93 5.73 31.81
C TYR A 114 -19.54 5.10 30.47
N LEU A 115 -19.15 3.82 30.41
CA LEU A 115 -18.80 3.15 29.14
C LEU A 115 -19.31 1.71 29.00
N SER A 116 -20.49 1.38 29.55
CA SER A 116 -21.09 0.05 29.36
C SER A 116 -22.54 0.02 28.85
N ALA A 117 -23.02 1.11 28.24
CA ALA A 117 -24.34 1.11 27.61
C ALA A 117 -24.28 1.81 26.26
N ASN A 118 -23.83 1.09 25.22
CA ASN A 118 -24.32 1.19 23.83
C ASN A 118 -23.58 0.18 22.93
N SER A 119 -23.77 -1.09 23.25
CA SER A 119 -23.70 -2.19 22.28
C SER A 119 -24.93 -3.04 22.53
N ASP A 120 -25.57 -3.47 21.44
CA ASP A 120 -26.75 -4.34 21.38
C ASP A 120 -28.11 -3.65 21.29
N SER A 121 -28.44 -3.23 20.07
CA SER A 121 -29.81 -3.32 19.56
C SER A 121 -29.76 -3.83 18.13
N ALA A 122 -29.37 -5.11 18.02
CA ALA A 122 -29.75 -5.93 16.89
C ALA A 122 -31.28 -6.08 16.90
N LEU A 123 -31.92 -5.52 15.87
CA LEU A 123 -33.35 -5.66 15.63
C LEU A 123 -33.71 -7.14 15.50
N GLN A 124 -34.35 -7.67 16.55
CA GLN A 124 -35.12 -8.91 16.48
C GLN A 124 -36.42 -8.63 15.71
N PRO A 125 -36.80 -9.43 14.70
CA PRO A 125 -38.09 -9.27 14.05
C PRO A 125 -39.17 -9.88 14.94
N ASN A 126 -39.86 -9.03 15.69
CA ASN A 126 -41.04 -9.44 16.44
C ASN A 126 -42.22 -9.67 15.49
N SER A 127 -42.84 -10.83 15.67
CA SER A 127 -44.12 -11.23 15.13
C SER A 127 -45.19 -10.16 15.40
N SER A 128 -45.89 -9.72 14.37
CA SER A 128 -47.24 -9.18 14.54
C SER A 128 -48.11 -9.60 13.37
N LYS A 129 -49.24 -10.18 13.76
CA LYS A 129 -50.35 -10.67 12.97
C LYS A 129 -50.99 -9.54 12.14
N ASP A 130 -51.59 -9.99 11.04
CA ASP A 130 -52.72 -9.39 10.32
C ASP A 130 -52.44 -8.13 9.50
N ILE A 131 -52.43 -8.30 8.16
CA ILE A 131 -53.38 -7.73 7.19
C ILE A 131 -52.79 -7.96 5.78
N PHE A 132 -53.05 -9.14 5.20
CA PHE A 132 -53.27 -9.32 3.75
C PHE A 132 -53.78 -10.75 3.49
N GLN A 133 -55.09 -10.91 3.27
CA GLN A 133 -55.67 -12.18 2.80
C GLN A 133 -55.52 -12.26 1.28
N GLY A 134 -54.48 -12.97 0.82
CA GLY A 134 -54.40 -13.48 -0.56
C GLY A 134 -55.23 -14.75 -0.72
N PRO A 135 -55.70 -15.09 -1.94
CA PRO A 135 -56.55 -16.25 -2.15
C PRO A 135 -55.79 -17.55 -1.84
N THR A 136 -56.37 -18.36 -0.97
CA THR A 136 -55.92 -19.71 -0.59
C THR A 136 -55.73 -20.60 -1.82
N LEU A 137 -54.50 -21.07 -2.04
CA LEU A 137 -54.20 -22.14 -2.99
C LEU A 137 -54.75 -23.48 -2.45
N PRO A 138 -55.31 -24.35 -3.29
CA PRO A 138 -55.83 -25.65 -2.85
C PRO A 138 -54.69 -26.58 -2.43
N GLU A 139 -54.92 -27.35 -1.37
CA GLU A 139 -54.02 -28.37 -0.83
C GLU A 139 -53.54 -29.33 -1.94
N MET A 140 -52.24 -29.33 -2.19
CA MET A 140 -51.61 -30.31 -3.06
C MET A 140 -51.47 -31.64 -2.32
N LYS A 141 -52.09 -32.67 -2.88
CA LYS A 141 -51.93 -34.08 -2.50
C LYS A 141 -50.44 -34.44 -2.44
N SER A 142 -50.05 -35.20 -1.43
CA SER A 142 -48.68 -35.65 -1.19
C SER A 142 -48.06 -36.29 -2.45
N CYS A 143 -47.12 -35.59 -3.09
CA CYS A 143 -46.29 -36.17 -4.14
C CYS A 143 -45.25 -37.09 -3.49
N GLN A 144 -45.20 -38.32 -4.00
CA GLN A 144 -44.26 -39.35 -3.61
C GLN A 144 -42.81 -38.84 -3.76
N LYS A 145 -41.93 -39.24 -2.85
CA LYS A 145 -40.48 -38.97 -2.91
C LYS A 145 -39.92 -39.60 -4.18
N GLU A 146 -39.83 -38.82 -5.26
CA GLU A 146 -39.09 -39.22 -6.45
C GLU A 146 -37.59 -38.97 -6.27
N ASN A 147 -36.83 -39.99 -6.66
CA ASN A 147 -35.39 -40.14 -6.54
C ASN A 147 -34.63 -38.98 -7.20
N ILE A 148 -33.89 -38.20 -6.39
CA ILE A 148 -33.24 -36.93 -6.80
C ILE A 148 -32.01 -37.18 -7.70
N ASN A 149 -31.59 -38.44 -7.88
CA ASN A 149 -30.35 -38.81 -8.56
C ASN A 149 -30.37 -38.79 -10.09
N ASN A 150 -31.48 -38.46 -10.76
CA ASN A 150 -31.56 -38.43 -12.23
C ASN A 150 -31.94 -37.07 -12.83
N ARG A 151 -31.75 -35.96 -12.09
CA ARG A 151 -31.90 -34.63 -12.69
C ARG A 151 -30.62 -34.29 -13.46
N PRO A 152 -30.68 -34.04 -14.78
CA PRO A 152 -29.49 -33.67 -15.54
C PRO A 152 -28.87 -32.40 -14.93
N ILE A 153 -27.59 -32.49 -14.60
CA ILE A 153 -26.79 -31.36 -14.13
C ILE A 153 -26.79 -30.31 -15.24
N ARG A 154 -27.23 -29.09 -14.93
CA ARG A 154 -27.24 -27.99 -15.90
C ARG A 154 -25.79 -27.67 -16.29
N GLU A 155 -25.50 -27.65 -17.58
CA GLU A 155 -24.20 -27.22 -18.08
C GLU A 155 -23.94 -25.76 -17.68
N PRO A 156 -22.68 -25.37 -17.37
CA PRO A 156 -22.37 -24.00 -17.00
C PRO A 156 -22.62 -23.07 -18.19
N GLY A 157 -23.74 -22.35 -18.14
CA GLY A 157 -24.10 -21.35 -19.16
C GLY A 157 -23.21 -20.12 -19.07
N LYS A 158 -22.57 -19.74 -20.18
CA LYS A 158 -21.85 -18.46 -20.29
C LYS A 158 -22.87 -17.33 -20.42
N ILE A 159 -23.23 -16.72 -19.29
CA ILE A 159 -24.03 -15.49 -19.29
C ILE A 159 -23.15 -14.39 -19.87
N THR A 160 -23.45 -13.96 -21.08
CA THR A 160 -22.81 -12.81 -21.70
C THR A 160 -23.49 -11.58 -21.11
N VAL A 161 -22.92 -11.05 -20.03
CA VAL A 161 -23.36 -9.77 -19.46
C VAL A 161 -22.83 -8.67 -20.39
N SER A 162 -23.63 -8.26 -21.37
CA SER A 162 -23.37 -7.02 -22.11
C SER A 162 -23.89 -5.87 -21.27
N PHE A 163 -22.99 -5.16 -20.62
CA PHE A 163 -23.33 -3.87 -20.05
C PHE A 163 -23.75 -2.95 -21.19
N THR A 164 -24.99 -2.47 -21.13
CA THR A 164 -25.41 -1.38 -22.00
C THR A 164 -24.46 -0.22 -21.72
N PRO A 165 -23.73 0.31 -22.73
CA PRO A 165 -22.95 1.51 -22.51
C PRO A 165 -23.92 2.57 -21.97
N ARG A 166 -23.53 3.25 -20.88
CA ARG A 166 -24.32 4.30 -20.24
C ARG A 166 -24.25 5.55 -21.14
N GLU A 167 -24.81 5.44 -22.34
CA GLU A 167 -25.05 6.55 -23.24
C GLU A 167 -26.35 7.21 -22.77
N PHE A 168 -26.22 8.09 -21.79
CA PHE A 168 -27.26 9.08 -21.59
C PHE A 168 -27.31 9.93 -22.86
N SER A 169 -28.34 9.73 -23.67
CA SER A 169 -28.76 10.66 -24.73
C SER A 169 -29.40 11.92 -24.12
N THR A 170 -28.85 12.42 -23.01
CA THR A 170 -29.13 13.76 -22.52
C THR A 170 -28.35 14.74 -23.40
N PRO A 171 -28.98 15.81 -23.92
CA PRO A 171 -28.26 16.85 -24.64
C PRO A 171 -27.04 17.30 -23.82
N SER A 172 -25.88 17.50 -24.46
CA SER A 172 -24.57 17.71 -23.82
C SER A 172 -24.52 18.82 -22.76
N ARG A 173 -25.55 19.68 -22.72
CA ARG A 173 -25.76 20.74 -21.73
C ARG A 173 -26.12 20.23 -20.33
N GLU A 174 -26.67 19.02 -20.20
CA GLU A 174 -27.06 18.39 -18.93
C GLU A 174 -26.17 17.18 -18.57
N SER A 175 -25.11 16.93 -19.36
CA SER A 175 -24.23 15.80 -19.14
C SER A 175 -23.25 16.08 -18.00
N THR A 176 -23.55 15.54 -16.83
CA THR A 176 -22.65 15.50 -15.65
C THR A 176 -21.50 14.50 -15.83
N ALA A 177 -21.30 13.93 -17.02
CA ALA A 177 -20.28 12.90 -17.25
C ALA A 177 -18.85 13.37 -16.96
N ALA A 178 -18.54 14.64 -17.25
CA ALA A 178 -17.24 15.22 -16.91
C ALA A 178 -17.04 15.30 -15.38
N GLU A 179 -18.07 15.76 -14.66
CA GLU A 179 -18.06 15.83 -13.20
C GLU A 179 -18.01 14.44 -12.54
N GLU A 180 -18.73 13.44 -13.08
CA GLU A 180 -18.65 12.05 -12.63
C GLU A 180 -17.24 11.46 -12.85
N GLN A 181 -16.62 11.71 -14.01
CA GLN A 181 -15.25 11.28 -14.29
C GLN A 181 -14.23 11.98 -13.38
N GLU A 182 -14.40 13.27 -13.13
CA GLU A 182 -13.57 14.02 -12.19
C GLU A 182 -13.76 13.52 -10.76
N TRP A 183 -14.99 13.21 -10.35
CA TRP A 183 -15.28 12.63 -9.06
C TRP A 183 -14.62 11.25 -8.90
N LEU A 184 -14.72 10.37 -9.90
CA LEU A 184 -14.03 9.07 -9.91
C LEU A 184 -12.50 9.24 -9.87
N LYS A 185 -11.94 10.18 -10.63
CA LYS A 185 -10.51 10.49 -10.60
C LYS A 185 -10.09 10.99 -9.22
N LYS A 186 -10.83 11.93 -8.62
CA LYS A 186 -10.61 12.44 -7.27
C LYS A 186 -10.71 11.33 -6.22
N GLN A 187 -11.64 10.38 -6.38
CA GLN A 187 -11.77 9.24 -5.48
C GLN A 187 -10.59 8.26 -5.62
N VAL A 188 -10.15 7.98 -6.85
CA VAL A 188 -8.95 7.15 -7.10
C VAL A 188 -7.68 7.84 -6.58
N GLU A 189 -7.56 9.15 -6.76
CA GLU A 189 -6.45 9.96 -6.25
C GLU A 189 -6.46 10.02 -4.72
N ALA A 190 -7.62 10.24 -4.10
CA ALA A 190 -7.79 10.17 -2.66
C ALA A 190 -7.42 8.77 -2.12
N ARG A 191 -7.84 7.69 -2.81
CA ARG A 191 -7.47 6.30 -2.46
C ARG A 191 -5.97 6.03 -2.60
N LYS A 192 -5.32 6.60 -3.61
CA LYS A 192 -3.86 6.52 -3.76
C LYS A 192 -3.14 7.29 -2.65
N ASN A 193 -3.68 8.45 -2.26
CA ASN A 193 -3.09 9.32 -1.24
C ASN A 193 -3.32 8.80 0.18
N CYS A 194 -4.46 8.18 0.49
CA CYS A 194 -4.74 7.65 1.83
C CYS A 194 -3.93 6.38 2.17
N GLY A 195 -3.18 5.83 1.21
CA GLY A 195 -2.29 4.71 1.47
C GLY A 195 -3.05 3.44 1.86
N PHE A 196 -2.51 2.71 2.84
CA PHE A 196 -3.11 1.44 3.30
C PHE A 196 -4.29 1.71 4.23
N ASN A 197 -5.51 1.41 3.77
CA ASN A 197 -6.72 1.44 4.60
C ASN A 197 -7.08 0.02 5.06
N ASP A 198 -6.94 -0.22 6.36
CA ASP A 198 -7.28 -1.50 7.00
C ASP A 198 -8.79 -1.85 6.89
N ALA A 199 -9.64 -0.83 6.76
CA ALA A 199 -11.10 -0.98 6.65
C ALA A 199 -11.57 -1.53 5.29
N ASP A 200 -10.75 -1.43 4.24
CA ASP A 200 -11.10 -1.92 2.90
C ASP A 200 -10.76 -3.41 2.70
N LEU A 201 -10.07 -4.04 3.66
CA LEU A 201 -9.70 -5.45 3.57
C LEU A 201 -10.91 -6.35 3.87
N ARG A 202 -11.00 -7.46 3.12
CA ARG A 202 -11.93 -8.53 3.48
C ARG A 202 -11.50 -9.16 4.81
N THR A 203 -12.43 -9.82 5.49
CA THR A 203 -12.18 -10.50 6.76
C THR A 203 -10.98 -11.47 6.69
N GLU A 204 -10.85 -12.20 5.59
CA GLU A 204 -9.73 -13.12 5.34
C GLU A 204 -8.40 -12.38 5.15
N GLU A 205 -8.40 -11.24 4.45
CA GLU A 205 -7.17 -10.50 4.14
C GLU A 205 -6.59 -9.76 5.35
N ARG A 206 -7.34 -9.73 6.46
CA ARG A 206 -6.92 -9.18 7.74
C ARG A 206 -5.99 -10.14 8.51
N ASP A 207 -6.00 -11.43 8.18
CA ASP A 207 -5.10 -12.41 8.78
C ASP A 207 -3.72 -12.40 8.09
N PRO A 208 -2.62 -12.11 8.82
CA PRO A 208 -1.27 -12.17 8.27
C PRO A 208 -0.88 -13.55 7.73
N MET A 209 -1.37 -14.64 8.32
CA MET A 209 -1.07 -16.01 7.87
C MET A 209 -1.69 -16.30 6.50
N TRP A 210 -2.91 -15.80 6.26
CA TRP A 210 -3.55 -15.93 4.96
C TRP A 210 -2.79 -15.15 3.88
N LEU A 211 -2.26 -13.96 4.21
CA LEU A 211 -1.44 -13.18 3.29
C LEU A 211 -0.09 -13.86 2.98
N LEU A 212 0.51 -14.54 3.96
CA LEU A 212 1.69 -15.37 3.76
C LEU A 212 1.40 -16.49 2.75
N GLU A 213 0.35 -17.28 2.98
CA GLU A 213 -0.04 -18.39 2.09
C GLU A 213 -0.41 -17.90 0.68
N LYS A 214 -1.12 -16.77 0.58
CA LYS A 214 -1.42 -16.12 -0.70
C LYS A 214 -0.14 -15.70 -1.43
N GLY A 215 0.84 -15.14 -0.72
CA GLY A 215 2.15 -14.80 -1.27
C GLY A 215 2.87 -16.02 -1.83
N GLU A 216 2.87 -17.14 -1.10
CA GLU A 216 3.47 -18.40 -1.54
C GLU A 216 2.75 -18.99 -2.77
N SER A 217 1.43 -18.95 -2.79
CA SER A 217 0.61 -19.40 -3.92
C SER A 217 0.92 -18.57 -5.18
N LEU A 218 1.02 -17.25 -5.04
CA LEU A 218 1.38 -16.35 -6.14
C LEU A 218 2.81 -16.57 -6.63
N MET A 219 3.74 -16.87 -5.72
CA MET A 219 5.10 -17.28 -6.07
C MET A 219 5.13 -18.56 -6.90
N LYS A 220 4.41 -19.59 -6.47
CA LYS A 220 4.27 -20.86 -7.21
C LYS A 220 3.59 -20.65 -8.57
N ALA A 221 2.67 -19.70 -8.66
CA ALA A 221 2.02 -19.31 -9.92
C ALA A 221 2.91 -18.42 -10.83
N GLY A 222 4.11 -18.02 -10.38
CA GLY A 222 5.02 -17.15 -11.12
C GLY A 222 4.64 -15.67 -11.14
N SER A 223 3.65 -15.26 -10.35
CA SER A 223 3.21 -13.87 -10.22
C SER A 223 4.01 -13.15 -9.14
N TYR A 224 5.26 -12.80 -9.46
CA TYR A 224 6.19 -12.22 -8.50
C TYR A 224 5.73 -10.85 -7.97
N LEU A 225 5.25 -9.94 -8.83
CA LEU A 225 4.80 -8.61 -8.38
C LEU A 225 3.58 -8.69 -7.45
N GLY A 226 2.65 -9.62 -7.73
CA GLY A 226 1.50 -9.88 -6.87
C GLY A 226 1.93 -10.41 -5.50
N ALA A 227 2.92 -11.32 -5.47
CA ALA A 227 3.48 -11.84 -4.24
C ALA A 227 4.16 -10.76 -3.39
N VAL A 228 4.96 -9.87 -4.00
CA VAL A 228 5.55 -8.71 -3.28
C VAL A 228 4.46 -7.85 -2.64
N SER A 229 3.36 -7.60 -3.34
CA SER A 229 2.24 -6.83 -2.80
C SER A 229 1.58 -7.53 -1.62
N ALA A 230 1.34 -8.84 -1.73
CA ALA A 230 0.73 -9.64 -0.66
C ALA A 230 1.60 -9.65 0.61
N TYR A 231 2.90 -9.92 0.49
CA TYR A 231 3.82 -9.87 1.63
C TYR A 231 3.96 -8.47 2.20
N SER A 232 4.02 -7.43 1.35
CA SER A 232 4.09 -6.04 1.83
C SER A 232 2.82 -5.62 2.58
N HIS A 233 1.64 -6.16 2.22
CA HIS A 233 0.42 -5.98 2.99
C HIS A 233 0.50 -6.72 4.32
N GLY A 234 0.97 -7.97 4.32
CA GLY A 234 1.14 -8.75 5.54
C GLY A 234 2.06 -8.06 6.54
N ILE A 235 3.17 -7.48 6.06
CA ILE A 235 4.15 -6.77 6.90
C ILE A 235 3.52 -5.53 7.55
N LYS A 236 2.61 -4.84 6.87
CA LYS A 236 1.89 -3.69 7.46
C LYS A 236 0.94 -4.13 8.59
N LEU A 237 0.33 -5.30 8.46
CA LEU A 237 -0.56 -5.85 9.49
C LEU A 237 0.22 -6.44 10.67
N ALA A 238 1.27 -7.22 10.38
CA ALA A 238 2.09 -7.89 11.38
C ALA A 238 3.58 -7.67 11.10
N PRO A 239 4.15 -6.53 11.53
CA PRO A 239 5.56 -6.20 11.29
C PRO A 239 6.54 -7.07 12.08
N LYS A 240 6.07 -7.86 13.05
CA LYS A 240 6.88 -8.73 13.92
C LYS A 240 6.98 -10.18 13.43
N MET A 241 6.43 -10.48 12.26
CA MET A 241 6.43 -11.85 11.71
C MET A 241 7.59 -12.01 10.71
N PRO A 242 8.65 -12.79 11.04
CA PRO A 242 9.84 -12.93 10.19
C PRO A 242 9.56 -13.66 8.87
N GLU A 243 8.59 -14.58 8.86
CA GLU A 243 8.22 -15.37 7.67
C GLU A 243 7.79 -14.50 6.49
N LEU A 244 7.09 -13.40 6.75
CA LEU A 244 6.65 -12.46 5.69
C LEU A 244 7.83 -11.75 5.03
N TYR A 245 8.84 -11.37 5.79
CA TYR A 245 10.07 -10.77 5.25
C TYR A 245 10.88 -11.80 4.48
N GLN A 246 10.98 -13.05 4.96
CA GLN A 246 11.63 -14.13 4.25
C GLN A 246 10.95 -14.41 2.90
N GLY A 247 9.61 -14.50 2.89
CA GLY A 247 8.82 -14.68 1.69
C GLY A 247 9.03 -13.55 0.69
N ARG A 248 8.99 -12.29 1.14
CA ARG A 248 9.24 -11.11 0.29
C ARG A 248 10.65 -11.10 -0.28
N ALA A 249 11.66 -11.44 0.52
CA ALA A 249 13.05 -11.54 0.09
C ALA A 249 13.25 -12.60 -1.00
N GLU A 250 12.63 -13.77 -0.86
CA GLU A 250 12.68 -14.85 -1.86
C GLU A 250 12.09 -14.40 -3.21
N VAL A 251 11.02 -13.61 -3.17
CA VAL A 251 10.44 -12.97 -4.37
C VAL A 251 11.39 -11.94 -4.96
N HIS A 252 12.02 -11.12 -4.11
CA HIS A 252 12.96 -10.10 -4.56
C HIS A 252 14.23 -10.69 -5.20
N LEU A 253 14.73 -11.83 -4.70
CA LEU A 253 15.80 -12.58 -5.36
C LEU A 253 15.37 -13.06 -6.75
N SER A 254 14.15 -13.60 -6.87
CA SER A 254 13.57 -14.02 -8.16
C SER A 254 13.42 -12.84 -9.15
N LEU A 255 13.09 -11.65 -8.65
CA LEU A 255 12.98 -10.41 -9.42
C LEU A 255 14.33 -9.72 -9.69
N LYS A 256 15.44 -10.24 -9.19
CA LYS A 256 16.79 -9.62 -9.21
C LYS A 256 16.87 -8.27 -8.48
N ASN A 257 15.95 -7.99 -7.55
CA ASN A 257 16.03 -6.85 -6.63
C ASN A 257 16.89 -7.23 -5.41
N LEU A 258 18.18 -7.45 -5.66
CA LEU A 258 19.08 -8.10 -4.69
C LEU A 258 19.29 -7.27 -3.42
N VAL A 259 19.41 -5.94 -3.53
CA VAL A 259 19.60 -5.03 -2.38
C VAL A 259 18.42 -5.13 -1.41
N LYS A 260 17.20 -4.97 -1.93
CA LYS A 260 15.97 -5.09 -1.13
C LYS A 260 15.80 -6.47 -0.50
N ALA A 261 16.23 -7.53 -1.20
CA ALA A 261 16.21 -8.88 -0.64
C ALA A 261 17.12 -9.00 0.58
N VAL A 262 18.34 -8.45 0.53
CA VAL A 262 19.28 -8.46 1.65
C VAL A 262 18.76 -7.64 2.84
N GLU A 263 18.13 -6.49 2.57
CA GLU A 263 17.48 -5.65 3.59
C GLU A 263 16.38 -6.42 4.32
N ASP A 264 15.45 -7.01 3.57
CA ASP A 264 14.33 -7.78 4.12
C ASP A 264 14.81 -8.96 4.98
N VAL A 265 15.83 -9.69 4.52
CA VAL A 265 16.38 -10.81 5.29
C VAL A 265 17.10 -10.32 6.55
N SER A 266 17.75 -9.16 6.49
CA SER A 266 18.41 -8.58 7.66
C SER A 266 17.39 -8.18 8.72
N GLN A 267 16.27 -7.56 8.32
CA GLN A 267 15.14 -7.29 9.22
C GLN A 267 14.56 -8.59 9.80
N ALA A 268 14.42 -9.64 9.00
CA ALA A 268 13.96 -10.94 9.48
C ALA A 268 14.90 -11.54 10.54
N LEU A 269 16.22 -11.43 10.35
CA LEU A 269 17.22 -11.92 11.31
C LEU A 269 17.20 -11.14 12.63
N GLU A 270 16.95 -9.82 12.59
CA GLU A 270 16.78 -8.99 13.80
C GLU A 270 15.57 -9.44 14.63
N LEU A 271 14.48 -9.81 13.97
CA LEU A 271 13.27 -10.34 14.64
C LEU A 271 13.48 -11.74 15.22
N LEU A 272 14.47 -12.50 14.73
CA LEU A 272 14.79 -13.87 15.17
C LEU A 272 15.78 -13.90 16.35
N VAL A 273 15.98 -12.77 17.04
CA VAL A 273 16.76 -12.67 18.28
C VAL A 273 15.80 -12.76 19.47
N PRO A 274 16.03 -13.64 20.47
CA PRO A 274 17.22 -14.47 20.70
C PRO A 274 17.28 -15.74 19.83
N LYS A 275 18.51 -16.26 19.65
CA LYS A 275 18.78 -17.53 18.96
C LYS A 275 18.23 -18.70 19.81
N VAL A 276 17.12 -19.31 19.41
CA VAL A 276 16.47 -20.45 20.11
C VAL A 276 16.45 -21.69 19.21
N THR A 277 16.23 -22.89 19.75
CA THR A 277 16.11 -24.12 18.96
C THR A 277 14.88 -24.12 18.04
N GLY A 278 13.77 -23.51 18.46
CA GLY A 278 12.53 -23.42 17.67
C GLY A 278 12.72 -22.63 16.36
N ASN A 279 13.40 -21.49 16.42
CA ASN A 279 13.64 -20.64 15.25
C ASN A 279 14.89 -21.03 14.44
N LYS A 280 15.50 -22.18 14.72
CA LYS A 280 16.71 -22.66 14.04
C LYS A 280 16.52 -22.77 12.53
N LYS A 281 15.37 -23.29 12.09
CA LYS A 281 15.06 -23.48 10.66
C LYS A 281 14.88 -22.16 9.92
N GLU A 282 14.15 -21.22 10.52
CA GLU A 282 13.94 -19.88 9.97
C GLU A 282 15.27 -19.11 9.87
N ARG A 283 16.11 -19.16 10.92
CA ARG A 283 17.44 -18.55 10.90
C ARG A 283 18.33 -19.14 9.81
N LEU A 284 18.31 -20.46 9.64
CA LEU A 284 19.02 -21.13 8.54
C LEU A 284 18.55 -20.59 7.18
N LYS A 285 17.22 -20.55 6.95
CA LYS A 285 16.64 -20.03 5.70
C LYS A 285 17.06 -18.57 5.45
N CYS A 286 17.03 -17.73 6.48
CA CYS A 286 17.52 -16.35 6.39
C CYS A 286 18.99 -16.28 5.98
N HIS A 287 19.91 -16.98 6.66
CA HIS A 287 21.33 -16.94 6.29
C HIS A 287 21.56 -17.43 4.85
N MET A 288 20.85 -18.47 4.41
CA MET A 288 20.91 -18.95 3.01
C MET A 288 20.42 -17.90 2.00
N LEU A 289 19.28 -17.27 2.25
CA LEU A 289 18.72 -16.24 1.37
C LEU A 289 19.64 -15.01 1.29
N ARG A 290 20.19 -14.57 2.43
CA ARG A 290 21.10 -13.42 2.48
C ARG A 290 22.41 -13.71 1.77
N ALA A 291 23.01 -14.88 2.01
CA ALA A 291 24.22 -15.32 1.33
C ALA A 291 24.01 -15.43 -0.18
N GLY A 292 22.88 -15.97 -0.63
CA GLY A 292 22.51 -16.00 -2.05
C GLY A 292 22.35 -14.60 -2.66
N GLY A 293 21.75 -13.67 -1.92
CA GLY A 293 21.66 -12.25 -2.30
C GLY A 293 23.04 -11.60 -2.46
N PHE A 294 23.92 -11.75 -1.47
CA PHE A 294 25.29 -11.22 -1.50
C PHE A 294 26.15 -11.86 -2.61
N ARG A 295 26.03 -13.17 -2.81
CA ARG A 295 26.69 -13.88 -3.91
C ARG A 295 26.26 -13.31 -5.27
N ASN A 296 24.97 -13.04 -5.46
CA ASN A 296 24.46 -12.43 -6.69
C ASN A 296 24.89 -10.96 -6.86
N LEU A 297 25.16 -10.26 -5.75
CA LEU A 297 25.74 -8.91 -5.73
C LEU A 297 27.27 -8.89 -5.90
N ASN A 298 27.92 -10.05 -6.04
CA ASN A 298 29.38 -10.23 -6.04
C ASN A 298 30.09 -9.83 -4.72
N CYS A 299 29.33 -9.70 -3.63
CA CYS A 299 29.82 -9.48 -2.27
C CYS A 299 30.16 -10.83 -1.60
N PHE A 300 31.22 -11.49 -2.10
CA PHE A 300 31.56 -12.85 -1.69
C PHE A 300 32.05 -12.96 -0.24
N ARG A 301 32.71 -11.92 0.30
CA ARG A 301 33.22 -11.94 1.69
C ARG A 301 32.06 -11.99 2.69
N GLU A 302 31.05 -11.16 2.48
CA GLU A 302 29.83 -11.10 3.29
C GLU A 302 29.03 -12.40 3.14
N ALA A 303 28.91 -12.92 1.90
CA ALA A 303 28.27 -14.20 1.64
C ALA A 303 28.92 -15.35 2.42
N LEU A 304 30.26 -15.42 2.49
CA LEU A 304 30.97 -16.45 3.25
C LEU A 304 30.65 -16.41 4.75
N MET A 305 30.50 -15.21 5.33
CA MET A 305 30.13 -15.08 6.75
C MET A 305 28.75 -15.68 7.01
N ASP A 306 27.77 -15.40 6.14
CA ASP A 306 26.43 -15.97 6.25
C ASP A 306 26.40 -17.48 5.97
N TYR A 307 27.14 -17.95 4.97
CA TYR A 307 27.27 -19.38 4.69
C TYR A 307 27.92 -20.14 5.86
N LYS A 308 28.89 -19.54 6.53
CA LYS A 308 29.51 -20.12 7.73
C LYS A 308 28.52 -20.25 8.88
N GLU A 309 27.74 -19.21 9.16
CA GLU A 309 26.67 -19.29 10.17
C GLU A 309 25.61 -20.33 9.78
N ALA A 310 25.23 -20.41 8.50
CA ALA A 310 24.30 -21.43 8.02
C ALA A 310 24.85 -22.85 8.20
N LEU A 311 26.15 -23.09 7.91
CA LEU A 311 26.79 -24.39 8.08
C LEU A 311 26.91 -24.81 9.54
N GLN A 312 27.01 -23.86 10.47
CA GLN A 312 26.93 -24.16 11.91
C GLN A 312 25.53 -24.64 12.32
N LEU A 313 24.48 -24.12 11.67
CA LEU A 313 23.10 -24.54 11.94
C LEU A 313 22.78 -25.88 11.27
N ASP A 314 23.22 -26.10 10.02
CA ASP A 314 23.00 -27.31 9.25
C ASP A 314 24.29 -27.80 8.55
N PRO A 315 25.13 -28.59 9.26
CA PRO A 315 26.40 -29.07 8.73
C PRO A 315 26.28 -30.12 7.62
N ASP A 316 25.10 -30.75 7.46
CA ASP A 316 24.91 -31.89 6.56
C ASP A 316 24.45 -31.46 5.16
N ASN A 317 24.19 -30.17 4.95
CA ASN A 317 23.70 -29.65 3.67
C ASN A 317 24.82 -29.51 2.63
N ASP A 318 24.87 -30.44 1.68
CA ASP A 318 25.90 -30.45 0.62
C ASP A 318 25.82 -29.22 -0.29
N LYS A 319 24.63 -28.74 -0.65
CA LYS A 319 24.47 -27.53 -1.46
C LYS A 319 25.11 -26.31 -0.81
N LEU A 320 24.99 -26.23 0.52
CA LEU A 320 25.56 -25.13 1.30
C LEU A 320 27.10 -25.19 1.31
N LYS A 321 27.66 -26.39 1.39
CA LYS A 321 29.12 -26.61 1.29
C LYS A 321 29.62 -26.26 -0.11
N GLU A 322 28.90 -26.66 -1.16
CA GLU A 322 29.22 -26.32 -2.55
C GLU A 322 29.21 -24.81 -2.77
N ASP A 323 28.15 -24.12 -2.31
CA ASP A 323 28.04 -22.66 -2.43
C ASP A 323 29.14 -21.93 -1.64
N PHE A 324 29.49 -22.41 -0.45
CA PHE A 324 30.59 -21.90 0.35
C PHE A 324 31.93 -22.04 -0.37
N GLN A 325 32.26 -23.25 -0.85
CA GLN A 325 33.49 -23.53 -1.61
C GLN A 325 33.55 -22.73 -2.91
N SER A 326 32.43 -22.56 -3.60
CA SER A 326 32.34 -21.75 -4.81
C SER A 326 32.70 -20.30 -4.52
N CYS A 327 32.21 -19.72 -3.42
CA CYS A 327 32.54 -18.36 -3.01
C CYS A 327 34.02 -18.22 -2.60
N GLU A 328 34.57 -19.19 -1.85
CA GLU A 328 36.00 -19.20 -1.49
C GLU A 328 36.90 -19.26 -2.74
N ALA A 329 36.57 -20.12 -3.71
CA ALA A 329 37.32 -20.26 -4.95
C ALA A 329 37.34 -18.95 -5.76
N ILE A 330 36.21 -18.24 -5.84
CA ILE A 330 36.12 -16.95 -6.54
C ILE A 330 36.98 -15.88 -5.86
N ILE A 331 36.99 -15.83 -4.52
CA ILE A 331 37.84 -14.89 -3.78
C ILE A 331 39.31 -15.20 -4.04
N TYR A 332 39.72 -16.46 -3.92
CA TYR A 332 41.10 -16.87 -4.19
C TYR A 332 41.52 -16.51 -5.62
N GLU A 333 40.68 -16.77 -6.62
CA GLU A 333 40.96 -16.42 -8.02
C GLU A 333 41.12 -14.90 -8.22
N ARG A 334 40.30 -14.09 -7.54
CA ARG A 334 40.39 -12.62 -7.59
C ARG A 334 41.67 -12.09 -6.95
N GLU A 335 42.08 -12.66 -5.82
CA GLU A 335 43.31 -12.31 -5.13
C GLU A 335 44.55 -12.62 -5.99
N GLN A 336 44.57 -13.77 -6.67
CA GLN A 336 45.64 -14.12 -7.61
C GLN A 336 45.72 -13.18 -8.83
N LYS A 337 44.59 -12.60 -9.25
CA LYS A 337 44.52 -11.64 -10.36
C LYS A 337 44.89 -10.20 -9.97
N GLY A 338 45.18 -9.93 -8.69
CA GLY A 338 45.65 -8.62 -8.21
C GLY A 338 44.64 -7.49 -8.35
N HIS A 339 43.35 -7.78 -8.51
CA HIS A 339 42.30 -6.78 -8.63
C HIS A 339 41.79 -6.36 -7.25
N GLU A 340 42.56 -5.53 -6.56
CA GLU A 340 42.14 -4.83 -5.33
C GLU A 340 41.29 -3.62 -5.71
N SER A 341 39.98 -3.84 -5.83
CA SER A 341 38.91 -2.83 -5.70
C SER A 341 37.66 -3.47 -6.25
N ASP A 342 36.64 -3.63 -5.40
CA ASP A 342 35.23 -3.82 -5.78
C ASP A 342 34.35 -4.00 -4.52
N SER A 343 34.94 -4.32 -3.36
CA SER A 343 34.19 -4.43 -2.10
C SER A 343 33.59 -3.08 -1.67
N ASP A 344 34.33 -1.99 -1.82
CA ASP A 344 33.95 -0.73 -1.17
C ASP A 344 32.91 0.11 -1.94
N ASP A 345 32.70 -0.13 -3.24
CA ASP A 345 31.76 0.68 -4.03
C ASP A 345 30.33 0.12 -4.03
N ASN A 346 30.14 -1.21 -3.96
CA ASN A 346 28.81 -1.80 -3.82
C ASN A 346 28.26 -1.75 -2.38
N LEU A 347 29.15 -1.67 -1.37
CA LEU A 347 28.78 -1.52 0.05
C LEU A 347 28.44 -0.08 0.45
N LYS A 348 28.82 0.93 -0.34
CA LYS A 348 28.43 2.33 -0.09
C LYS A 348 26.93 2.56 -0.20
N GLU A 349 26.20 1.79 -1.02
CA GLU A 349 24.73 1.82 -1.03
C GLU A 349 24.12 1.16 0.23
N PHE A 350 24.81 0.23 0.88
CA PHE A 350 24.34 -0.47 2.08
C PHE A 350 24.57 0.30 3.39
N ASN A 351 25.64 1.08 3.49
CA ASN A 351 25.97 1.84 4.71
C ASN A 351 25.19 3.17 4.87
N VAL A 352 24.27 3.49 3.95
CA VAL A 352 23.42 4.70 4.06
C VAL A 352 22.23 4.50 5.02
N PHE A 353 21.95 3.26 5.45
CA PHE A 353 20.73 2.92 6.20
C PHE A 353 20.97 2.20 7.54
N LYS A 354 22.19 2.27 8.09
CA LYS A 354 22.47 1.82 9.46
C LYS A 354 22.17 2.90 10.50
#